data_AF-A0A7G9QVE8-F1
#
_entry.id   AF-A0A7G9QVE8-F1
#
_cell.length_a   1.000
_cell.length_b   1.000
_cell.length_c   1.000
_cell.angle_alpha   90.00
_cell.angle_beta   90.00
_cell.angle_gamma   90.00
#
_symmetry.space_group_name_H-M   'P 1'
#
loop_
_entity.id
_entity.type
_entity.pdbx_description
1 polymer ?
#
loop_
_entity_poly.entity_id
_entity_poly.type
_entity_poly.pdbx_seq_one_letter_code
_entity_poly.pdbx_strand_id
1 'polypeptide(L)'
;MSKQEKIGLVMLAVALTGAVYLAWELFLAPGAAASEGALGGMRDNVAKLFAALLLGSMAIQKYGNGPLEDERDRQIKAAGMEAGYFALILMVFVSGTLIRATGFADYLRLRPHGWLELYLLLCIAVSVAVNGAVRTYRYWCDRRAPA
;
A
#
# COMPACT_ATOMS: atom_id res chain seq x y z
N MET A 1 23.40 5.74 -3.29
CA MET A 1 21.94 5.51 -3.28
C MET A 1 21.29 6.53 -4.19
N SER A 2 20.64 6.09 -5.28
CA SER A 2 20.07 7.01 -6.28
C SER A 2 18.85 7.75 -5.71
N LYS A 3 18.44 8.87 -6.34
CA LYS A 3 17.21 9.59 -5.95
C LYS A 3 15.98 8.69 -6.05
N GLN A 4 15.91 7.84 -7.08
CA GLN A 4 14.81 6.90 -7.29
C GLN A 4 14.78 5.78 -6.25
N GLU A 5 15.96 5.28 -5.84
CA GLU A 5 16.11 4.29 -4.76
C GLU A 5 15.63 4.86 -3.41
N LYS A 6 15.94 6.13 -3.12
CA LYS A 6 15.44 6.85 -1.94
C LYS A 6 13.92 6.99 -1.96
N ILE A 7 13.34 7.37 -3.10
CA ILE A 7 11.88 7.48 -3.24
C ILE A 7 11.22 6.12 -3.03
N GLY A 8 11.75 5.05 -3.63
CA GLY A 8 11.26 3.68 -3.44
C GLY A 8 11.29 3.24 -1.97
N LEU A 9 12.37 3.56 -1.25
CA LEU A 9 12.50 3.28 0.18
C LEU A 9 11.52 4.06 1.06
N VAL A 10 11.34 5.35 0.78
CA VAL A 10 10.38 6.18 1.51
C VAL A 10 8.96 5.67 1.29
N MET A 11 8.62 5.35 0.04
CA MET A 11 7.33 4.74 -0.28
C MET A 11 7.14 3.41 0.43
N LEU A 12 8.13 2.52 0.40
CA LEU A 12 8.09 1.25 1.12
C LEU A 12 7.88 1.47 2.61
N ALA A 13 8.67 2.33 3.25
CA ALA A 13 8.60 2.57 4.69
C ALA A 13 7.24 3.13 5.11
N VAL A 14 6.73 4.13 4.39
CA VAL A 14 5.42 4.73 4.67
C VAL A 14 4.32 3.71 4.43
N ALA A 15 4.28 3.09 3.24
CA ALA A 15 3.25 2.15 2.83
C ALA A 15 3.20 0.92 3.75
N LEU A 16 4.36 0.36 4.11
CA LEU A 16 4.47 -0.79 5.00
C LEU A 16 4.02 -0.44 6.42
N THR A 17 4.42 0.72 6.94
CA THR A 17 4.03 1.15 8.30
C THR A 17 2.51 1.28 8.40
N GLY A 18 1.86 1.90 7.41
CA GLY A 18 0.40 1.99 7.41
C GLY A 18 -0.28 0.65 7.12
N ALA A 19 0.32 -0.22 6.31
CA ALA A 19 -0.22 -1.57 6.12
C ALA A 19 -0.21 -2.37 7.43
N VAL A 20 0.87 -2.29 8.21
CA VAL A 20 0.96 -2.93 9.54
C VAL A 20 -0.07 -2.34 10.49
N TYR A 21 -0.19 -1.01 10.54
CA TYR A 21 -1.18 -0.34 11.37
C TYR A 21 -2.62 -0.73 11.00
N LEU A 22 -2.98 -0.68 9.71
CA LEU A 22 -4.31 -1.06 9.23
C LEU A 22 -4.60 -2.54 9.47
N ALA A 23 -3.61 -3.43 9.27
CA ALA A 23 -3.78 -4.86 9.56
C ALA A 23 -3.98 -5.10 11.07
N TRP A 24 -3.27 -4.39 11.92
CA TRP A 24 -3.45 -4.43 13.37
C TRP A 24 -4.88 -4.02 13.76
N GLU A 25 -5.35 -2.88 13.27
CA GLU A 25 -6.71 -2.38 13.50
C GLU A 25 -7.80 -3.32 12.97
N LEU A 26 -7.59 -3.93 11.79
CA LEU A 26 -8.59 -4.78 11.13
C LEU A 26 -8.71 -6.18 11.74
N PHE A 27 -7.62 -6.75 12.27
CA PHE A 27 -7.55 -8.17 12.61
C PHE A 27 -7.13 -8.47 14.06
N LEU A 28 -6.43 -7.57 14.74
CA LEU A 28 -5.81 -7.85 16.05
C LEU A 28 -6.36 -6.97 17.18
N ALA A 29 -6.86 -5.78 16.89
CA ALA A 29 -7.37 -4.87 17.90
C ALA A 29 -8.71 -5.39 18.46
N PRO A 30 -8.79 -5.74 19.77
CA PRO A 30 -10.00 -6.24 20.38
C PRO A 30 -11.01 -5.09 20.48
N GLY A 31 -12.01 -5.06 19.59
CA GLY A 31 -13.11 -4.10 19.67
C GLY A 31 -12.77 -2.63 19.38
N ALA A 32 -11.62 -2.30 18.77
CA ALA A 32 -11.23 -0.91 18.47
C ALA A 32 -12.05 -0.24 17.33
N ALA A 33 -13.06 -0.94 16.85
CA ALA A 33 -14.12 -0.33 16.06
C ALA A 33 -15.21 0.36 16.93
N ALA A 34 -15.14 0.27 18.26
CA ALA A 34 -16.24 0.61 19.16
C ALA A 34 -15.94 1.66 20.26
N SER A 35 -14.80 2.36 20.26
CA SER A 35 -14.62 3.51 21.17
C SER A 35 -14.85 4.83 20.42
N GLU A 36 -16.12 5.11 20.15
CA GLU A 36 -16.64 6.44 19.86
C GLU A 36 -16.28 7.40 21.00
N GLY A 37 -15.20 8.16 20.88
CA GLY A 37 -14.95 9.23 21.85
C GLY A 37 -13.58 9.89 21.76
N ALA A 38 -12.51 9.13 21.60
CA ALA A 38 -11.14 9.68 21.57
C ALA A 38 -10.28 9.15 20.42
N LEU A 39 -10.47 7.88 20.03
CA LEU A 39 -9.71 7.25 18.95
C LEU A 39 -10.37 7.38 17.57
N GLY A 40 -11.68 7.62 17.47
CA GLY A 40 -12.36 7.85 16.20
C GLY A 40 -11.77 9.03 15.40
N GLY A 41 -11.47 10.14 16.09
CA GLY A 41 -10.82 11.30 15.47
C GLY A 41 -9.37 11.04 15.06
N MET A 42 -8.63 10.23 15.85
CA MET A 42 -7.25 9.87 15.51
C MET A 42 -7.20 8.88 14.35
N ARG A 43 -8.15 7.92 14.28
CA ARG A 43 -8.31 6.97 13.17
C ARG A 43 -8.57 7.69 11.85
N ASP A 44 -9.50 8.64 11.85
CA ASP A 44 -9.80 9.44 10.66
C ASP A 44 -8.61 10.32 10.26
N ASN A 45 -7.91 10.91 11.23
CA ASN A 45 -6.75 11.76 10.95
C ASN A 45 -5.55 10.96 10.45
N VAL A 46 -5.31 9.75 10.98
CA VAL A 46 -4.25 8.85 10.53
C VAL A 46 -4.59 8.30 9.14
N ALA A 47 -5.83 7.88 8.89
CA ALA A 47 -6.28 7.46 7.57
C ALA A 47 -6.17 8.58 6.53
N LYS A 48 -6.56 9.81 6.89
CA LYS A 48 -6.43 11.00 6.02
C LYS A 48 -4.97 11.37 5.79
N LEU A 49 -4.12 11.34 6.82
CA LEU A 49 -2.69 11.59 6.70
C LEU A 49 -2.04 10.56 5.80
N PHE A 50 -2.45 9.30 5.93
CA PHE A 50 -1.96 8.21 5.11
C PHE A 50 -2.43 8.31 3.66
N ALA A 51 -3.70 8.63 3.44
CA ALA A 51 -4.24 8.92 2.12
C ALA A 51 -3.52 10.12 1.48
N ALA A 52 -3.26 11.19 2.25
CA ALA A 52 -2.52 12.36 1.78
C ALA A 52 -1.06 12.02 1.45
N LEU A 53 -0.38 11.20 2.25
CA LEU A 53 0.97 10.71 1.97
C LEU A 53 1.01 9.83 0.72
N LEU A 54 0.01 8.95 0.55
CA LEU A 54 -0.10 8.06 -0.59
C LEU A 54 -0.39 8.85 -1.87
N LEU A 55 -1.39 9.74 -1.86
CA LEU A 55 -1.71 10.65 -2.96
C LEU A 55 -0.55 11.60 -3.27
N GLY A 56 0.12 12.12 -2.23
CA GLY A 56 1.32 12.96 -2.37
C GLY A 56 2.47 12.20 -3.04
N SER A 57 2.69 10.93 -2.67
CA SER A 57 3.69 10.08 -3.31
C SER A 57 3.36 9.80 -4.78
N MET A 58 2.08 9.60 -5.12
CA MET A 58 1.63 9.43 -6.51
C MET A 58 1.79 10.73 -7.32
N ALA A 59 1.51 11.89 -6.71
CA ALA A 59 1.73 13.18 -7.33
C ALA A 59 3.23 13.42 -7.61
N ILE A 60 4.11 13.13 -6.65
CA ILE A 60 5.57 13.25 -6.83
C ILE A 60 6.06 12.37 -7.99
N GLN A 61 5.51 11.18 -8.17
CA GLN A 61 5.84 10.32 -9.32
C GLN A 61 5.35 10.92 -10.64
N LYS A 62 4.12 11.44 -10.69
CA LYS A 62 3.54 12.05 -11.90
C LYS A 62 4.34 13.27 -12.37
N TYR A 63 4.79 14.12 -11.44
CA TYR A 63 5.60 15.30 -11.75
C TYR A 63 7.10 15.02 -11.89
N GLY A 64 7.57 13.84 -11.48
CA GLY A 64 8.97 13.41 -11.58
C GLY A 64 9.35 12.79 -12.93
N ASN A 65 8.39 12.52 -13.81
CA ASN A 65 8.61 11.97 -15.15
C ASN A 65 9.09 13.08 -16.10
N GLY A 66 10.34 13.51 -15.94
CA GLY A 66 11.00 14.39 -16.90
C GLY A 66 11.37 13.66 -18.19
N PRO A 67 11.55 14.39 -19.32
CA PRO A 67 11.88 13.82 -20.63
C PRO A 67 13.27 13.14 -20.75
N LEU A 68 14.00 13.00 -19.63
CA LEU A 68 15.36 12.43 -19.55
C LEU A 68 15.41 11.13 -18.72
N GLU A 69 14.30 10.43 -18.55
CA GLU A 69 14.36 9.10 -17.92
C GLU A 69 14.98 8.09 -18.87
N ASP A 70 16.14 7.59 -18.43
CA ASP A 70 16.85 6.46 -19.02
C ASP A 70 15.89 5.27 -19.18
N GLU A 71 16.04 4.52 -20.26
CA GLU A 71 15.15 3.40 -20.57
C GLU A 71 15.19 2.35 -19.45
N ARG A 72 16.36 2.20 -18.79
CA ARG A 72 16.51 1.37 -17.57
C ARG A 72 15.60 1.82 -16.42
N ASP A 73 15.50 3.12 -16.16
CA ASP A 73 14.64 3.67 -15.09
C ASP A 73 13.16 3.37 -15.35
N ARG A 74 12.74 3.45 -16.62
CA ARG A 74 11.37 3.11 -17.01
C ARG A 74 11.06 1.64 -16.80
N GLN A 75 11.98 0.75 -17.16
CA GLN A 75 11.81 -0.69 -16.95
C GLN A 75 11.72 -1.04 -15.45
N ILE A 76 12.54 -0.41 -14.61
CA ILE A 76 12.49 -0.61 -13.15
C ILE A 76 11.16 -0.11 -12.58
N LYS A 77 10.68 1.06 -13.02
CA LYS A 77 9.37 1.59 -12.63
C LYS A 77 8.21 0.69 -13.08
N ALA A 78 8.23 0.23 -14.33
CA ALA A 78 7.20 -0.65 -14.88
C ALA A 78 7.11 -1.96 -14.09
N ALA A 79 8.24 -2.61 -13.83
CA ALA A 79 8.28 -3.82 -13.02
C ALA A 79 7.76 -3.60 -11.57
N GLY A 80 8.04 -2.44 -10.98
CA GLY A 80 7.48 -2.07 -9.68
C GLY A 80 5.96 -1.90 -9.70
N MET A 81 5.43 -1.25 -10.74
CA MET A 81 3.97 -1.10 -10.92
C MET A 81 3.28 -2.45 -11.17
N GLU A 82 3.83 -3.29 -12.05
CA GLU A 82 3.32 -4.63 -12.34
C GLU A 82 3.25 -5.48 -11.06
N ALA A 83 4.32 -5.50 -10.27
CA ALA A 83 4.35 -6.24 -9.00
C ALA A 83 3.34 -5.69 -7.99
N GLY A 84 3.19 -4.36 -7.90
CA GLY A 84 2.20 -3.73 -7.05
C GLY A 84 0.77 -4.10 -7.46
N TYR A 85 0.45 -4.03 -8.75
CA TYR A 85 -0.87 -4.41 -9.26
C TYR A 85 -1.15 -5.90 -9.09
N PHE A 86 -0.16 -6.76 -9.33
CA PHE A 86 -0.29 -8.20 -9.10
C PHE A 86 -0.58 -8.51 -7.63
N ALA A 87 0.11 -7.84 -6.70
CA ALA A 87 -0.17 -7.96 -5.27
C ALA A 87 -1.60 -7.51 -4.91
N LEU A 88 -2.06 -6.40 -5.51
CA LEU A 88 -3.43 -5.92 -5.31
C LEU A 88 -4.47 -6.94 -5.80
N ILE A 89 -4.29 -7.45 -7.02
CA ILE A 89 -5.17 -8.47 -7.62
C ILE A 89 -5.19 -9.72 -6.74
N LEU A 90 -4.02 -10.19 -6.30
CA LEU A 90 -3.90 -11.37 -5.45
C LEU A 90 -4.63 -11.18 -4.12
N MET A 91 -4.46 -10.04 -3.45
CA MET A 91 -5.15 -9.73 -2.19
C MET A 91 -6.66 -9.67 -2.35
N VAL A 92 -7.16 -9.02 -3.42
CA VAL A 92 -8.60 -8.95 -3.71
C VAL A 92 -9.15 -10.33 -4.06
N PHE A 93 -8.41 -11.12 -4.85
CA PHE A 93 -8.82 -12.46 -5.24
C PHE A 93 -8.88 -13.40 -4.03
N VAL A 94 -7.81 -13.48 -3.25
CA VAL A 94 -7.74 -14.35 -2.04
C VAL A 94 -8.85 -13.97 -1.07
N SER A 95 -9.01 -12.70 -0.76
CA SER A 95 -10.08 -12.27 0.16
C SER A 95 -11.47 -12.48 -0.42
N GLY A 96 -11.67 -12.28 -1.73
CA GLY A 96 -12.91 -12.63 -2.41
C GLY A 96 -13.24 -14.12 -2.29
N THR A 97 -12.24 -15.01 -2.44
CA THR A 97 -12.44 -16.46 -2.27
C THR A 97 -12.76 -16.85 -0.83
N LEU A 98 -12.08 -16.25 0.15
CA LEU A 98 -12.33 -16.49 1.58
C LEU A 98 -13.73 -16.00 1.99
N ILE A 99 -14.15 -14.85 1.48
CA ILE A 99 -15.47 -14.28 1.77
C ILE A 99 -16.56 -15.08 1.05
N ARG A 100 -16.32 -15.54 -0.17
CA ARG A 100 -17.27 -16.41 -0.90
C ARG A 100 -17.51 -17.73 -0.17
N ALA A 101 -16.48 -18.31 0.45
CA ALA A 101 -16.61 -19.54 1.23
C ALA A 101 -17.48 -19.36 2.50
N THR A 102 -17.58 -18.14 3.02
CA THR A 102 -18.29 -17.81 4.28
C THR A 102 -19.62 -17.07 4.07
N GLY A 103 -19.91 -16.63 2.84
CA GLY A 103 -21.10 -15.83 2.50
C GLY A 103 -20.85 -14.33 2.69
N PHE A 104 -20.83 -13.57 1.58
CA PHE A 104 -20.41 -12.16 1.57
C PHE A 104 -21.26 -11.25 2.48
N ALA A 105 -22.58 -11.41 2.45
CA ALA A 105 -23.49 -10.60 3.24
C ALA A 105 -23.33 -10.85 4.74
N ASP A 106 -23.18 -12.12 5.15
CA ASP A 106 -23.05 -12.49 6.56
C ASP A 106 -21.66 -12.17 7.09
N TYR A 107 -20.62 -12.30 6.25
CA TYR A 107 -19.27 -11.86 6.57
C TYR A 107 -19.21 -10.36 6.88
N LEU A 108 -19.85 -9.51 6.05
CA LEU A 108 -19.85 -8.06 6.28
C LEU A 108 -20.72 -7.63 7.46
N ARG A 109 -21.84 -8.31 7.73
CA ARG A 109 -22.70 -8.03 8.88
C ARG A 109 -22.00 -8.22 10.23
N LEU A 110 -21.06 -9.15 10.30
CA LEU A 110 -20.26 -9.43 11.49
C LEU A 110 -19.09 -8.44 11.70
N ARG A 111 -18.97 -7.43 10.84
CA ARG A 111 -17.88 -6.46 10.86
C ARG A 111 -18.38 -5.07 11.20
N PRO A 112 -17.55 -4.26 11.87
CA PRO A 112 -17.89 -2.90 12.22
C PRO A 112 -17.99 -1.98 11.00
N HIS A 113 -18.74 -0.88 11.15
CA HIS A 113 -18.90 0.13 10.10
C HIS A 113 -17.54 0.68 9.64
N GLY A 114 -17.34 0.75 8.31
CA GLY A 114 -16.09 1.21 7.69
C GLY A 114 -14.98 0.14 7.55
N TRP A 115 -15.21 -1.11 7.99
CA TRP A 115 -14.21 -2.19 7.85
C TRP A 115 -13.78 -2.41 6.40
N LEU A 116 -14.73 -2.38 5.45
CA LEU A 116 -14.45 -2.57 4.03
C LEU A 116 -13.54 -1.46 3.46
N GLU A 117 -13.77 -0.21 3.87
CA GLU A 117 -12.96 0.93 3.43
C GLU A 117 -11.52 0.83 3.96
N LEU A 118 -11.36 0.51 5.24
CA LEU A 118 -10.06 0.28 5.87
C LEU A 118 -9.34 -0.92 5.24
N TYR A 119 -10.08 -1.97 4.89
CA TYR A 119 -9.55 -3.14 4.19
C TYR A 119 -9.07 -2.81 2.76
N LEU A 120 -9.81 -1.98 2.02
CA LEU A 120 -9.37 -1.48 0.72
C LEU A 120 -8.12 -0.61 0.83
N LEU A 121 -8.06 0.27 1.83
CA LEU A 121 -6.86 1.07 2.12
C LEU A 121 -5.66 0.18 2.47
N LEU A 122 -5.87 -0.90 3.23
CA LEU A 122 -4.83 -1.89 3.50
C LEU A 122 -4.31 -2.53 2.21
N CYS A 123 -5.21 -2.95 1.30
CA CYS A 123 -4.83 -3.54 0.02
C CYS A 123 -4.00 -2.57 -0.84
N ILE A 124 -4.40 -1.30 -0.89
CA ILE A 124 -3.66 -0.25 -1.60
C ILE A 124 -2.30 -0.01 -0.94
N ALA A 125 -2.23 0.06 0.39
CA ALA A 125 -0.99 0.24 1.12
C ALA A 125 0.01 -0.91 0.86
N VAL A 126 -0.46 -2.16 0.89
CA VAL A 126 0.36 -3.34 0.56
C VAL A 126 0.83 -3.29 -0.89
N SER A 127 -0.05 -2.92 -1.84
CA SER A 127 0.32 -2.77 -3.26
C SER A 127 1.43 -1.72 -3.45
N VAL A 128 1.32 -0.57 -2.80
CA VAL A 128 2.34 0.49 -2.86
C VAL A 128 3.63 0.06 -2.17
N ALA A 129 3.55 -0.68 -1.06
CA ALA A 129 4.72 -1.24 -0.38
C ALA A 129 5.46 -2.22 -1.29
N VAL A 130 4.75 -3.14 -1.96
CA VAL A 130 5.35 -4.07 -2.93
C VAL A 130 6.01 -3.34 -4.09
N ASN A 131 5.35 -2.32 -4.65
CA ASN A 131 5.94 -1.47 -5.69
C ASN A 131 7.25 -0.81 -5.20
N GLY A 132 7.23 -0.19 -4.02
CA GLY A 132 8.40 0.41 -3.39
C GLY A 132 9.54 -0.61 -3.19
N ALA A 133 9.22 -1.78 -2.64
CA ALA A 133 10.19 -2.86 -2.41
C ALA A 133 10.85 -3.35 -3.71
N VAL A 134 10.07 -3.62 -4.75
CA VAL A 134 10.59 -4.11 -6.04
C VAL A 134 11.45 -3.05 -6.71
N ARG A 135 11.05 -1.78 -6.69
CA ARG A 135 11.87 -0.69 -7.23
C ARG A 135 13.18 -0.57 -6.48
N THR A 136 13.15 -0.52 -5.15
CA THR A 136 14.36 -0.45 -4.32
C THR A 136 15.28 -1.64 -4.57
N TYR A 137 14.74 -2.86 -4.62
CA TYR A 137 15.52 -4.07 -4.89
C TYR A 137 16.17 -4.03 -6.28
N ARG A 138 15.41 -3.67 -7.33
CA ARG A 138 15.95 -3.58 -8.69
C ARG A 138 17.00 -2.49 -8.84
N TYR A 139 16.82 -1.33 -8.21
CA TYR A 139 17.84 -0.29 -8.17
C TYR A 139 19.11 -0.72 -7.44
N TRP A 140 18.96 -1.50 -6.38
CA TRP A 140 20.10 -2.05 -5.65
C TRP A 140 20.84 -3.12 -6.46
N CYS A 141 20.12 -3.98 -7.20
CA CYS A 141 20.70 -4.97 -8.11
C CYS A 141 21.42 -4.31 -9.29
N ASP A 142 20.80 -3.30 -9.91
CA ASP A 142 21.38 -2.59 -11.06
C ASP A 142 22.72 -1.92 -10.69
N ARG A 143 22.83 -1.34 -9.48
CA ARG A 143 24.10 -0.81 -8.95
C ARG A 143 25.20 -1.85 -8.75
N ARG A 144 24.86 -3.15 -8.69
CA ARG A 144 25.79 -4.26 -8.43
C ARG A 144 26.08 -5.09 -9.68
N ALA A 145 25.35 -4.87 -10.76
CA ALA A 145 25.63 -5.53 -12.02
C ALA A 145 26.92 -4.95 -12.63
N PRO A 146 27.90 -5.78 -13.03
CA PRO A 146 29.02 -5.30 -13.82
C PRO A 146 28.50 -4.72 -15.14
N ALA A 147 29.04 -3.58 -15.53
CA ALA A 147 28.74 -2.89 -16.79
C ALA A 147 29.10 -3.75 -18.00
#